data_AF-H3AZ86-F1
#
_entry.id   AF-H3AZ86-F1
#
_cell.length_a   1.000
_cell.length_b   1.000
_cell.length_c   1.000
_cell.angle_alpha   90.00
_cell.angle_beta   90.00
_cell.angle_gamma   90.00
#
_symmetry.space_group_name_H-M   'P 1'
#
loop_
_entity.id
_entity.type
_entity.pdbx_description
1 polymer ?
#
loop_
_entity_poly.entity_id
_entity_poly.type
_entity_poly.pdbx_seq_one_letter_code
_entity_poly.pdbx_strand_id
1 'polypeptide(L)'
;KHDQGQVLLDLVFKHLDLTERDYFGLQLADDSTDSPHWCTHRRCAQHYLKRGSPHSLNFRVKFFVSDPNKLQEEYTRYQYFLQLKQDILTGRLPCPYNTAALLASYAVQSELGDYSHSEHLPGYLADYSFIPNQHQDFEKEIAKLHQQHKGLSPAEVEFNYLNTARTLELYGVELHYARDQSNTEIMIGVMSGGIVIYKNRVRINWFPW
;
A
#
# COMPACT_ATOMS: atom_id res chain seq x y z
N LYS A 1 -23.67 11.07 -20.67
CA LYS A 1 -22.87 12.01 -19.85
C LYS A 1 -21.71 11.20 -19.29
N HIS A 2 -20.48 11.39 -19.78
CA HIS A 2 -19.31 10.66 -19.28
C HIS A 2 -19.08 10.97 -17.80
N ASP A 3 -18.76 9.94 -17.03
CA ASP A 3 -18.36 10.07 -15.63
C ASP A 3 -17.02 10.85 -15.59
N GLN A 4 -17.05 12.11 -15.16
CA GLN A 4 -15.86 12.95 -14.95
C GLN A 4 -14.76 12.26 -14.11
N GLY A 5 -15.13 11.42 -13.13
CA GLY A 5 -14.16 10.63 -12.36
C GLY A 5 -13.50 9.53 -13.18
N GLN A 6 -14.26 8.86 -14.05
CA GLN A 6 -13.72 7.88 -14.99
C GLN A 6 -12.78 8.53 -16.00
N VAL A 7 -13.13 9.71 -16.53
CA VAL A 7 -12.25 10.44 -17.47
C VAL A 7 -10.90 10.78 -16.82
N LEU A 8 -10.89 11.23 -15.58
CA LEU A 8 -9.64 11.48 -14.85
C LEU A 8 -8.84 10.21 -14.63
N LEU A 9 -9.49 9.11 -14.25
CA LEU A 9 -8.84 7.83 -14.05
C LEU A 9 -8.23 7.29 -15.37
N ASP A 10 -8.96 7.41 -16.49
CA ASP A 10 -8.47 7.03 -17.82
C ASP A 10 -7.24 7.85 -18.25
N LEU A 11 -7.21 9.15 -17.92
CA LEU A 11 -6.05 10.01 -18.17
C LEU A 11 -4.84 9.56 -17.34
N VAL A 12 -5.03 9.17 -16.08
CA VAL A 12 -3.96 8.63 -15.22
C VAL A 12 -3.45 7.31 -15.79
N PHE A 13 -4.34 6.38 -16.17
CA PHE A 13 -3.94 5.12 -16.80
C PHE A 13 -3.15 5.32 -18.08
N LYS A 14 -3.55 6.27 -18.92
CA LYS A 14 -2.81 6.62 -20.14
C LYS A 14 -1.45 7.24 -19.82
N HIS A 15 -1.37 8.09 -18.81
CA HIS A 15 -0.11 8.73 -18.41
C HIS A 15 0.91 7.73 -17.86
N LEU A 16 0.43 6.76 -17.07
CA LEU A 16 1.24 5.71 -16.47
C LEU A 16 1.47 4.51 -17.41
N ASP A 17 0.85 4.49 -18.59
CA ASP A 17 0.84 3.34 -19.52
C ASP A 17 0.41 2.02 -18.85
N LEU A 18 -0.59 2.10 -17.96
CA LEU A 18 -1.12 0.96 -17.20
C LEU A 18 -2.12 0.16 -18.05
N THR A 19 -1.83 -1.13 -18.22
CA THR A 19 -2.69 -2.09 -18.94
C THR A 19 -3.66 -2.80 -18.01
N GLU A 20 -3.20 -3.31 -16.85
CA GLU A 20 -4.01 -4.01 -15.84
C GLU A 20 -4.75 -3.02 -14.92
N ARG A 21 -5.72 -2.31 -15.50
CA ARG A 21 -6.42 -1.16 -14.87
C ARG A 21 -7.38 -1.54 -13.75
N ASP A 22 -7.91 -2.76 -13.78
CA ASP A 22 -9.02 -3.20 -12.93
C ASP A 22 -8.70 -3.17 -11.44
N TYR A 23 -7.42 -3.15 -11.08
CA TYR A 23 -6.94 -3.16 -9.70
C TYR A 23 -6.93 -1.79 -9.03
N PHE A 24 -6.99 -0.70 -9.79
CA PHE A 24 -6.67 0.63 -9.31
C PHE A 24 -7.88 1.58 -9.29
N GLY A 25 -7.74 2.67 -8.56
CA GLY A 25 -8.73 3.74 -8.54
C GLY A 25 -8.18 5.05 -8.00
N LEU A 26 -8.99 6.09 -8.08
CA LEU A 26 -8.71 7.39 -7.49
C LEU A 26 -9.43 7.52 -6.15
N GLN A 27 -8.70 7.97 -5.14
CA GLN A 27 -9.21 8.26 -3.80
C GLN A 27 -9.07 9.76 -3.53
N LEU A 28 -10.09 10.35 -2.90
CA LEU A 28 -10.03 11.74 -2.45
C LEU A 28 -9.01 11.85 -1.31
N ALA A 29 -8.08 12.80 -1.37
CA ALA A 29 -7.05 13.01 -0.36
C ALA A 29 -7.56 13.73 0.91
N ASP A 30 -8.83 13.55 1.28
CA ASP A 30 -9.42 14.27 2.42
C ASP A 30 -8.87 13.72 3.75
N ASP A 31 -7.91 14.46 4.33
CA ASP A 31 -7.26 14.15 5.62
C ASP A 31 -8.21 14.19 6.83
N SER A 32 -9.46 14.63 6.66
CA SER A 32 -10.40 14.87 7.77
C SER A 32 -11.40 13.75 8.06
N THR A 33 -11.46 12.70 7.23
CA THR A 33 -12.42 11.61 7.40
C THR A 33 -11.72 10.27 7.63
N ASP A 34 -12.07 9.58 8.72
CA ASP A 34 -11.64 8.20 9.07
C ASP A 34 -12.00 7.13 8.01
N SER A 35 -12.58 7.51 6.86
CA SER A 35 -13.02 6.60 5.82
C SER A 35 -12.73 7.19 4.45
N PRO A 36 -11.66 6.74 3.78
CA PRO A 36 -11.22 7.40 2.59
C PRO A 36 -12.13 7.05 1.41
N HIS A 37 -12.57 8.07 0.67
CA HIS A 37 -13.63 7.92 -0.32
C HIS A 37 -13.08 7.73 -1.73
N TRP A 38 -13.44 6.62 -2.37
CA TRP A 38 -13.19 6.41 -3.80
C TRP A 38 -13.95 7.43 -4.66
N CYS A 39 -13.25 8.03 -5.61
CA CYS A 39 -13.79 8.95 -6.60
C CYS A 39 -14.77 8.21 -7.52
N THR A 40 -16.03 8.66 -7.49
CA THR A 40 -17.07 8.29 -8.46
C THR A 40 -17.63 9.57 -9.07
N HIS A 41 -18.34 9.50 -10.22
CA HIS A 41 -18.90 10.68 -10.89
C HIS A 41 -19.49 11.72 -9.94
N ARG A 42 -20.40 11.26 -9.07
CA ARG A 42 -21.19 12.12 -8.21
C ARG A 42 -20.35 12.65 -7.06
N ARG A 43 -19.47 11.82 -6.49
CA ARG A 43 -18.65 12.21 -5.32
C ARG A 43 -17.53 13.15 -5.69
N CYS A 44 -16.88 12.91 -6.82
CA CYS A 44 -15.84 13.81 -7.32
C CYS A 44 -16.46 15.16 -7.66
N ALA A 45 -17.53 15.21 -8.46
CA ALA A 45 -18.21 16.48 -8.76
C ALA A 45 -18.62 17.24 -7.48
N GLN A 46 -19.19 16.57 -6.47
CA GLN A 46 -19.56 17.20 -5.21
C GLN A 46 -18.34 17.71 -4.41
N HIS A 47 -17.25 16.95 -4.35
CA HIS A 47 -16.02 17.36 -3.68
C HIS A 47 -15.42 18.60 -4.36
N TYR A 48 -15.31 18.56 -5.70
CA TYR A 48 -14.79 19.67 -6.49
C TYR A 48 -15.63 20.95 -6.35
N LEU A 49 -16.95 20.81 -6.36
CA LEU A 49 -17.90 21.93 -6.23
C LEU A 49 -17.92 22.54 -4.82
N LYS A 50 -17.63 21.76 -3.77
CA LYS A 50 -17.74 22.21 -2.37
C LYS A 50 -16.44 22.80 -1.81
N ARG A 51 -15.26 22.31 -2.21
CA ARG A 51 -14.00 22.61 -1.47
C ARG A 51 -13.06 23.64 -2.07
N GLY A 52 -13.29 24.17 -3.27
CA GLY A 52 -12.34 25.10 -3.90
C GLY A 52 -10.95 24.46 -4.14
N SER A 53 -10.10 25.12 -4.92
CA SER A 53 -8.77 24.62 -5.32
C SER A 53 -7.72 24.85 -4.21
N PRO A 54 -6.71 23.97 -4.05
CA PRO A 54 -6.38 22.80 -4.87
C PRO A 54 -7.05 21.51 -4.39
N HIS A 55 -7.38 20.66 -5.36
CA HIS A 55 -7.97 19.35 -5.12
C HIS A 55 -6.92 18.26 -5.31
N SER A 56 -6.64 17.50 -4.26
CA SER A 56 -5.68 16.39 -4.31
C SER A 56 -6.41 15.05 -4.44
N LEU A 57 -5.97 14.23 -5.40
CA LEU A 57 -6.40 12.85 -5.57
C LEU A 57 -5.20 11.91 -5.40
N ASN A 58 -5.44 10.76 -4.79
CA ASN A 58 -4.47 9.70 -4.67
C ASN A 58 -4.82 8.56 -5.63
N PHE A 59 -3.90 8.20 -6.52
CA PHE A 59 -3.99 6.97 -7.29
C PHE A 59 -3.57 5.79 -6.40
N ARG A 60 -4.44 4.79 -6.25
CA ARG A 60 -4.23 3.70 -5.28
C ARG A 60 -4.68 2.35 -5.81
N VAL A 61 -4.13 1.28 -5.23
CA VAL A 61 -4.69 -0.07 -5.38
C VAL A 61 -6.03 -0.12 -4.64
N LYS A 62 -7.08 -0.46 -5.39
CA LYS A 62 -8.45 -0.61 -4.90
C LYS A 62 -8.81 -2.06 -4.60
N PHE A 63 -8.33 -2.99 -5.43
CA PHE A 63 -8.63 -4.41 -5.29
C PHE A 63 -7.33 -5.20 -5.20
N PHE A 64 -6.96 -5.61 -3.99
CA PHE A 64 -5.77 -6.40 -3.77
C PHE A 64 -5.95 -7.84 -4.24
N VAL A 65 -4.92 -8.41 -4.85
CA VAL A 65 -4.88 -9.83 -5.21
C VAL A 65 -4.23 -10.64 -4.09
N SER A 66 -4.78 -11.81 -3.76
CA SER A 66 -4.19 -12.69 -2.74
C SER A 66 -2.89 -13.38 -3.21
N ASP A 67 -2.70 -13.46 -4.53
CA ASP A 67 -1.53 -14.07 -5.16
C ASP A 67 -0.91 -13.08 -6.15
N PRO A 68 0.29 -12.53 -5.86
CA PRO A 68 1.00 -11.61 -6.74
C PRO A 68 1.28 -12.17 -8.15
N ASN A 69 1.32 -13.49 -8.33
CA ASN A 69 1.49 -14.12 -9.66
C ASN A 69 0.32 -13.82 -10.62
N LYS A 70 -0.82 -13.34 -10.11
CA LYS A 70 -1.95 -12.92 -10.94
C LYS A 70 -1.69 -11.61 -11.68
N LEU A 71 -0.79 -10.77 -11.16
CA LEU A 71 -0.37 -9.53 -11.82
C LEU A 71 0.63 -9.91 -12.92
N GLN A 72 0.21 -9.79 -14.18
CA GLN A 72 1.01 -10.24 -15.32
C GLN A 72 2.13 -9.26 -15.64
N GLU A 73 1.84 -7.96 -15.57
CA GLU A 73 2.81 -6.94 -15.93
C GLU A 73 3.72 -6.56 -14.77
N GLU A 74 5.00 -6.39 -15.08
CA GLU A 74 6.00 -5.92 -14.11
C GLU A 74 5.64 -4.55 -13.55
N TYR A 75 5.18 -3.65 -14.40
CA TYR A 75 4.78 -2.32 -13.97
C TYR A 75 3.59 -2.34 -13.01
N THR A 76 2.64 -3.26 -13.18
CA THR A 76 1.54 -3.45 -12.23
C THR A 76 2.06 -3.90 -10.87
N ARG A 77 3.00 -4.85 -10.84
CA ARG A 77 3.65 -5.30 -9.60
C ARG A 77 4.40 -4.16 -8.92
N TYR A 78 5.10 -3.32 -9.69
CA TYR A 78 5.78 -2.13 -9.19
C TYR A 78 4.79 -1.14 -8.53
N GLN A 79 3.63 -0.89 -9.14
CA GLN A 79 2.60 -0.03 -8.55
C GLN A 79 2.03 -0.61 -7.23
N TYR A 80 1.87 -1.93 -7.13
CA TYR A 80 1.51 -2.59 -5.87
C TYR A 80 2.61 -2.45 -4.82
N PHE A 81 3.88 -2.59 -5.22
CA PHE A 81 5.03 -2.42 -4.35
C PHE A 81 5.06 -1.01 -3.76
N LEU A 82 4.88 0.03 -4.59
CA LEU A 82 4.79 1.42 -4.14
C LEU A 82 3.62 1.65 -3.17
N GLN A 83 2.44 1.09 -3.48
CA GLN A 83 1.27 1.20 -2.59
C GLN A 83 1.54 0.62 -1.21
N LEU A 84 2.12 -0.58 -1.14
CA LEU A 84 2.40 -1.26 0.12
C LEU A 84 3.52 -0.59 0.90
N LYS A 85 4.57 -0.09 0.22
CA LYS A 85 5.63 0.71 0.83
C LYS A 85 5.04 1.94 1.52
N GLN A 86 4.13 2.65 0.84
CA GLN A 86 3.43 3.79 1.41
C GLN A 86 2.49 3.39 2.57
N ASP A 87 1.75 2.29 2.43
CA ASP A 87 0.82 1.83 3.48
C ASP A 87 1.57 1.42 4.76
N ILE A 88 2.75 0.80 4.63
CA ILE A 88 3.61 0.48 5.79
C ILE A 88 4.20 1.75 6.39
N LEU A 89 4.78 2.64 5.58
CA LEU A 89 5.39 3.90 6.05
C LEU A 89 4.39 4.80 6.78
N THR A 90 3.15 4.87 6.31
CA THR A 90 2.07 5.66 6.94
C THR A 90 1.42 4.96 8.13
N GLY A 91 1.75 3.69 8.38
CA GLY A 91 1.15 2.88 9.43
C GLY A 91 -0.26 2.36 9.11
N ARG A 92 -0.75 2.58 7.89
CA ARG A 92 -2.04 2.01 7.42
C ARG A 92 -1.99 0.49 7.36
N LEU A 93 -0.84 -0.08 7.01
CA LEU A 93 -0.57 -1.50 7.06
C LEU A 93 0.42 -1.79 8.19
N PRO A 94 -0.08 -2.17 9.39
CA PRO A 94 0.78 -2.58 10.49
C PRO A 94 1.68 -3.74 10.09
N CYS A 95 2.98 -3.58 10.35
CA CYS A 95 3.99 -4.57 10.00
C CYS A 95 4.87 -4.86 11.22
N PRO A 96 5.06 -6.14 11.60
CA PRO A 96 6.01 -6.53 12.64
C PRO A 96 7.43 -6.07 12.29
N TYR A 97 8.23 -5.70 13.30
CA TYR A 97 9.57 -5.13 13.12
C TYR A 97 10.48 -5.93 12.18
N ASN A 98 10.61 -7.25 12.41
CA ASN A 98 11.47 -8.10 11.60
C ASN A 98 11.00 -8.18 10.14
N THR A 99 9.69 -8.29 9.93
CA THR A 99 9.09 -8.30 8.59
C THR A 99 9.28 -6.94 7.91
N ALA A 100 9.13 -5.84 8.65
CA ALA A 100 9.34 -4.49 8.13
C ALA A 100 10.80 -4.27 7.71
N ALA A 101 11.77 -4.75 8.48
CA ALA A 101 13.19 -4.69 8.14
C ALA A 101 13.49 -5.47 6.85
N LEU A 102 12.91 -6.67 6.70
CA LEU A 102 13.03 -7.46 5.48
C LEU A 102 12.41 -6.74 4.28
N LEU A 103 11.19 -6.23 4.41
CA LEU A 103 10.53 -5.48 3.34
C LEU A 103 11.33 -4.22 2.96
N ALA A 104 11.81 -3.46 3.93
CA ALA A 104 12.67 -2.31 3.70
C ALA A 104 13.97 -2.69 2.98
N SER A 105 14.58 -3.84 3.30
CA SER A 105 15.78 -4.32 2.59
C SER A 105 15.54 -4.67 1.13
N TYR A 106 14.36 -5.18 0.77
CA TYR A 106 13.97 -5.36 -0.63
C TYR A 106 13.76 -4.02 -1.34
N ALA A 107 13.15 -3.04 -0.66
CA ALA A 107 12.96 -1.70 -1.21
C ALA A 107 14.31 -1.02 -1.48
N VAL A 108 15.26 -1.14 -0.56
CA VAL A 108 16.63 -0.64 -0.74
C VAL A 108 17.32 -1.31 -1.92
N GLN A 109 17.24 -2.64 -2.06
CA GLN A 109 17.82 -3.35 -3.21
C GLN A 109 17.17 -2.94 -4.55
N SER A 110 15.85 -2.71 -4.58
CA SER A 110 15.15 -2.22 -5.78
C SER A 110 15.64 -0.83 -6.19
N GLU A 111 15.84 0.07 -5.21
CA GLU A 111 16.18 1.47 -5.47
C GLU A 111 17.68 1.73 -5.66
N LEU A 112 18.54 1.05 -4.89
CA LEU A 112 19.99 1.28 -4.86
C LEU A 112 20.80 0.22 -5.59
N GLY A 113 20.17 -0.92 -5.96
CA GLY A 113 20.87 -2.06 -6.54
C GLY A 113 21.70 -2.81 -5.49
N ASP A 114 22.74 -3.50 -5.95
CA ASP A 114 23.56 -4.37 -5.10
C ASP A 114 24.34 -3.60 -4.02
N TYR A 115 24.33 -4.13 -2.80
CA TYR A 115 25.21 -3.64 -1.75
C TYR A 115 26.69 -3.71 -2.14
N SER A 116 27.39 -2.60 -1.88
CA SER A 116 28.81 -2.37 -2.14
C SER A 116 29.46 -1.69 -0.94
N HIS A 117 30.49 -2.31 -0.35
CA HIS A 117 31.19 -1.79 0.84
C HIS A 117 31.86 -0.43 0.60
N SER A 118 32.22 -0.10 -0.65
CA SER A 118 32.85 1.17 -0.99
C SER A 118 31.85 2.32 -1.15
N GLU A 119 30.60 2.02 -1.48
CA GLU A 119 29.56 3.02 -1.76
C GLU A 119 28.58 3.17 -0.59
N HIS A 120 28.23 2.06 0.07
CA HIS A 120 27.25 2.01 1.13
C HIS A 120 27.91 2.10 2.51
N LEU A 121 28.50 3.27 2.79
CA LEU A 121 29.14 3.57 4.06
C LEU A 121 28.12 3.63 5.22
N PRO A 122 28.55 3.50 6.49
CA PRO A 122 27.64 3.62 7.63
C PRO A 122 26.80 4.90 7.58
N GLY A 123 25.47 4.76 7.66
CA GLY A 123 24.52 5.88 7.55
C GLY A 123 24.01 6.17 6.14
N TYR A 124 24.33 5.35 5.12
CA TYR A 124 23.80 5.54 3.75
C TYR A 124 22.26 5.48 3.65
N LEU A 125 21.58 5.00 4.70
CA LEU A 125 20.12 4.93 4.80
C LEU A 125 19.51 6.06 5.65
N ALA A 126 20.30 7.03 6.13
CA ALA A 126 19.85 8.05 7.07
C ALA A 126 18.73 8.96 6.52
N ASP A 127 18.68 9.15 5.19
CA ASP A 127 17.65 9.95 4.53
C ASP A 127 16.38 9.14 4.17
N TYR A 128 16.36 7.85 4.47
CA TYR A 128 15.25 6.95 4.15
C TYR A 128 14.36 6.70 5.36
N SER A 129 13.05 6.75 5.14
CA SER A 129 12.03 6.34 6.11
C SER A 129 11.20 5.21 5.53
N PHE A 130 11.19 4.07 6.21
CA PHE A 130 10.45 2.87 5.77
C PHE A 130 9.27 2.52 6.68
N ILE A 131 9.30 2.97 7.94
CA ILE A 131 8.25 2.74 8.94
C ILE A 131 7.95 4.02 9.73
N PRO A 132 6.76 4.13 10.35
CA PRO A 132 6.48 5.20 11.28
C PRO A 132 7.45 5.16 12.47
N ASN A 133 7.94 6.32 12.91
CA ASN A 133 8.83 6.46 14.08
C ASN A 133 10.09 5.57 14.00
N GLN A 134 10.74 5.52 12.83
CA GLN A 134 11.94 4.73 12.60
C GLN A 134 13.07 5.08 13.60
N HIS A 135 13.70 4.03 14.15
CA HIS A 135 14.87 4.17 15.04
C HIS A 135 16.16 3.80 14.31
N GLN A 136 17.29 4.35 14.76
CA GLN A 136 18.59 4.15 14.10
C GLN A 136 19.05 2.68 14.03
N ASP A 137 18.67 1.85 15.01
CA ASP A 137 19.00 0.42 14.98
C ASP A 137 18.26 -0.35 13.88
N PHE A 138 17.16 0.21 13.34
CA PHE A 138 16.44 -0.37 12.21
C PHE A 138 17.27 -0.31 10.92
N GLU A 139 17.97 0.80 10.68
CA GLU A 139 18.84 0.97 9.52
C GLU A 139 19.97 -0.07 9.48
N LYS A 140 20.51 -0.44 10.65
CA LYS A 140 21.54 -1.47 10.75
C LYS A 140 21.01 -2.84 10.33
N GLU A 141 19.79 -3.19 10.73
CA GLU A 141 19.18 -4.46 10.33
C GLU A 141 18.86 -4.47 8.83
N ILE A 142 18.37 -3.36 8.28
CA ILE A 142 18.16 -3.21 6.83
C ILE A 142 19.47 -3.40 6.08
N ALA A 143 20.55 -2.72 6.49
CA ALA A 143 21.84 -2.81 5.81
C ALA A 143 22.44 -4.22 5.86
N LYS A 144 22.20 -4.98 6.93
CA LYS A 144 22.59 -6.38 7.06
C LYS A 144 21.79 -7.30 6.13
N LEU A 145 20.49 -7.04 5.97
CA LEU A 145 19.63 -7.81 5.06
C LEU A 145 19.88 -7.45 3.59
N HIS A 146 20.14 -6.18 3.28
CA HIS A 146 20.47 -5.70 1.93
C HIS A 146 21.67 -6.46 1.32
N GLN A 147 22.70 -6.76 2.13
CA GLN A 147 23.85 -7.57 1.72
C GLN A 147 23.49 -8.99 1.21
N GLN A 148 22.34 -9.52 1.60
CA GLN A 148 21.89 -10.87 1.26
C GLN A 148 21.14 -10.94 -0.07
N HIS A 149 20.75 -9.80 -0.63
CA HIS A 149 19.94 -9.70 -1.86
C HIS A 149 20.78 -9.48 -3.11
N LYS A 150 22.11 -9.58 -2.99
CA LYS A 150 23.04 -9.32 -4.08
C LYS A 150 22.75 -10.19 -5.30
N GLY A 151 22.70 -9.55 -6.47
CA GLY A 151 22.45 -10.18 -7.76
C GLY A 151 20.97 -10.33 -8.10
N LEU A 152 20.06 -9.94 -7.20
CA LEU A 152 18.63 -9.88 -7.51
C LEU A 152 18.32 -8.57 -8.24
N SER A 153 17.58 -8.69 -9.35
CA SER A 153 17.07 -7.54 -10.10
C SER A 153 15.95 -6.81 -9.33
N PRO A 154 15.68 -5.52 -9.65
CA PRO A 154 14.55 -4.79 -9.07
C PRO A 154 13.22 -5.54 -9.14
N ALA A 155 12.89 -6.09 -10.32
CA ALA A 155 11.66 -6.86 -10.52
C ALA A 155 11.55 -8.09 -9.61
N GLU A 156 12.66 -8.80 -9.36
CA GLU A 156 12.69 -9.97 -8.46
C GLU A 156 12.49 -9.56 -7.00
N VAL A 157 13.17 -8.51 -6.52
CA VAL A 157 13.01 -8.07 -5.13
C VAL A 157 11.68 -7.41 -4.86
N GLU A 158 11.11 -6.70 -5.84
CA GLU A 158 9.74 -6.17 -5.76
C GLU A 158 8.74 -7.32 -5.67
N PHE A 159 8.90 -8.38 -6.46
CA PHE A 159 8.06 -9.57 -6.35
C PHE A 159 8.20 -10.28 -5.00
N ASN A 160 9.42 -10.39 -4.46
CA ASN A 160 9.69 -10.93 -3.12
C ASN A 160 9.07 -10.05 -2.01
N TYR A 161 9.08 -8.74 -2.20
CA TYR A 161 8.38 -7.79 -1.33
C TYR A 161 6.88 -8.09 -1.32
N LEU A 162 6.24 -8.19 -2.48
CA LEU A 162 4.80 -8.51 -2.58
C LEU A 162 4.47 -9.85 -1.93
N ASN A 163 5.29 -10.88 -2.16
CA ASN A 163 5.11 -12.21 -1.56
C ASN A 163 5.24 -12.24 -0.05
N THR A 164 6.06 -11.34 0.51
CA THR A 164 6.21 -11.17 1.96
C THR A 164 5.05 -10.36 2.51
N ALA A 165 4.75 -9.21 1.91
CA ALA A 165 3.71 -8.28 2.37
C ALA A 165 2.30 -8.90 2.37
N ARG A 166 1.99 -9.81 1.43
CA ARG A 166 0.69 -10.51 1.39
C ARG A 166 0.41 -11.38 2.61
N THR A 167 1.44 -11.72 3.40
CA THR A 167 1.30 -12.51 4.62
C THR A 167 0.88 -11.68 5.84
N LEU A 168 0.89 -10.35 5.72
CA LEU A 168 0.47 -9.45 6.77
C LEU A 168 -1.05 -9.53 6.98
N GLU A 169 -1.49 -9.53 8.25
CA GLU A 169 -2.88 -9.76 8.63
C GLU A 169 -3.87 -8.79 7.98
N LEU A 170 -3.45 -7.53 7.80
CA LEU A 170 -4.29 -6.47 7.23
C LEU A 170 -3.96 -6.18 5.76
N TYR A 171 -3.25 -7.08 5.08
CA TYR A 171 -2.95 -6.93 3.66
C TYR A 171 -4.23 -6.80 2.82
N GLY A 172 -4.37 -5.65 2.15
CA GLY A 172 -5.51 -5.37 1.28
C GLY A 172 -6.86 -5.27 2.00
N VAL A 173 -6.86 -5.11 3.33
CA VAL A 173 -8.08 -4.94 4.13
C VAL A 173 -8.43 -3.46 4.22
N GLU A 174 -9.61 -3.09 3.73
CA GLU A 174 -10.18 -1.77 3.98
C GLU A 174 -11.03 -1.82 5.27
N LEU A 175 -10.62 -1.07 6.30
CA LEU A 175 -11.27 -1.06 7.60
C LEU A 175 -12.33 0.05 7.68
N HIS A 176 -13.50 -0.31 8.22
CA HIS A 176 -14.61 0.60 8.49
C HIS A 176 -15.07 0.49 9.94
N TYR A 177 -15.21 1.63 10.62
CA TYR A 177 -15.77 1.67 11.96
C TYR A 177 -17.27 1.34 11.95
N ALA A 178 -17.69 0.49 12.89
CA ALA A 178 -19.08 0.14 13.09
C ALA A 178 -19.38 -0.16 14.57
N ARG A 179 -20.66 -0.37 14.89
CA ARG A 179 -21.10 -0.86 16.20
C ARG A 179 -21.96 -2.10 16.04
N ASP A 180 -21.80 -3.05 16.95
CA ASP A 180 -22.65 -4.23 17.01
C ASP A 180 -24.03 -3.93 17.65
N GLN A 181 -24.89 -4.94 17.72
CA GLN A 181 -26.22 -4.85 18.33
C GLN A 181 -26.20 -4.46 19.82
N SER A 182 -25.06 -4.64 20.51
CA SER A 182 -24.83 -4.27 21.90
C SER A 182 -24.16 -2.89 22.02
N ASN A 183 -24.09 -2.12 20.93
CA ASN A 183 -23.42 -0.82 20.82
C ASN A 183 -21.91 -0.88 21.14
N THR A 184 -21.29 -2.05 20.99
CA THR A 184 -19.84 -2.22 21.11
C THR A 184 -19.16 -1.79 19.83
N GLU A 185 -18.07 -1.04 19.94
CA GLU A 185 -17.25 -0.64 18.79
C GLU A 185 -16.52 -1.85 18.19
N ILE A 186 -16.63 -1.98 16.87
CA ILE A 186 -16.00 -3.01 16.06
C ILE A 186 -15.44 -2.37 14.78
N MET A 187 -14.55 -3.09 14.10
CA MET A 187 -14.14 -2.73 12.74
C MET A 187 -14.56 -3.83 11.76
N ILE A 188 -15.15 -3.42 10.65
CA ILE A 188 -15.47 -4.28 9.53
C ILE A 188 -14.37 -4.12 8.48
N GLY A 189 -13.62 -5.18 8.23
CA GLY A 189 -12.63 -5.27 7.17
C GLY A 189 -13.23 -5.86 5.91
N VAL A 190 -13.06 -5.18 4.78
CA VAL A 190 -13.42 -5.71 3.45
C VAL A 190 -12.13 -6.09 2.72
N MET A 191 -12.03 -7.33 2.23
CA MET A 191 -10.85 -7.82 1.51
C MET A 191 -11.25 -8.74 0.35
N SER A 192 -10.27 -9.13 -0.48
CA SER A 192 -10.51 -9.95 -1.68
C SER A 192 -11.22 -11.28 -1.40
N GLY A 193 -11.05 -11.86 -0.22
CA GLY A 193 -11.66 -13.14 0.18
C GLY A 193 -12.95 -13.05 0.99
N GLY A 194 -13.46 -11.85 1.29
CA GLY A 194 -14.69 -11.70 2.07
C GLY A 194 -14.71 -10.49 3.01
N ILE A 195 -15.57 -10.59 4.01
CA ILE A 195 -15.74 -9.61 5.09
C ILE A 195 -15.20 -10.20 6.40
N VAL A 196 -14.42 -9.41 7.14
CA VAL A 196 -13.83 -9.80 8.42
C VAL A 196 -14.29 -8.82 9.49
N ILE A 197 -14.60 -9.31 10.69
CA ILE A 197 -14.93 -8.45 11.83
C ILE A 197 -13.77 -8.50 12.83
N TYR A 198 -13.32 -7.32 13.26
CA TYR A 198 -12.32 -7.13 14.30
C TYR A 198 -12.93 -6.47 15.53
N LYS A 199 -12.53 -6.94 16.72
CA LYS A 199 -12.82 -6.32 18.00
C LYS A 199 -11.54 -6.21 18.79
N ASN A 200 -11.19 -5.02 19.26
CA ASN A 200 -9.92 -4.74 19.94
C ASN A 200 -8.69 -5.24 19.15
N ARG A 201 -8.69 -5.04 17.82
CA ARG A 201 -7.65 -5.52 16.88
C ARG A 201 -7.49 -7.04 16.79
N VAL A 202 -8.44 -7.81 17.32
CA VAL A 202 -8.48 -9.27 17.19
C VAL A 202 -9.59 -9.65 16.23
N ARG A 203 -9.28 -10.53 15.27
CA ARG A 203 -10.28 -11.10 14.36
C ARG A 203 -11.29 -11.96 15.14
N ILE A 204 -12.56 -11.59 15.07
CA ILE A 204 -13.65 -12.32 15.75
C ILE A 204 -14.53 -13.14 14.81
N ASN A 205 -14.70 -12.72 13.55
CA ASN A 205 -15.48 -13.48 12.58
C ASN A 205 -15.00 -13.24 11.14
N TRP A 206 -15.29 -14.17 10.25
CA TRP A 206 -14.96 -14.10 8.83
C TRP A 206 -16.10 -14.69 8.00
N PHE A 207 -16.55 -13.91 7.02
CA PHE A 207 -17.60 -14.24 6.06
C PHE A 207 -16.98 -14.26 4.67
N PRO A 208 -16.73 -15.44 4.07
CA PRO A 208 -16.30 -15.50 2.68
C PRO A 208 -17.40 -15.01 1.73
N TRP A 209 -17.02 -14.61 0.51
CA TRP A 209 -17.98 -14.20 -0.54
C TRP A 209 -18.95 -15.30 -0.94
#